data_AF-A0A382FCF3-F1
#
_entry.id   AF-A0A382FCF3-F1
#
_cell.length_a   1.000
_cell.length_b   1.000
_cell.length_c   1.000
_cell.angle_alpha   90.00
_cell.angle_beta   90.00
_cell.angle_gamma   90.00
#
_symmetry.space_group_name_H-M   'P 1'
#
loop_
_entity.id
_entity.type
_entity.pdbx_description
1 polymer ?
#
loop_
_entity_poly.entity_id
_entity_poly.type
_entity_poly.pdbx_seq_one_letter_code
_entity_poly.pdbx_strand_id
1 'polypeptide(L)'
;MPAIITNGFRTYNADNFIGSFATNKMYLMIGKADAWSGASLGQYTEGSPSDTAIPTPIDTTVAPFIHHNDMIAAKLISVSDVSHVVKRVDWTSGTVYSEYDHNQDDQIDQTFFVMTDQYNVYKCISNYGGAASTVKPTGQSTSISETSDNYRWKFMYEVQQADVLKYVTTDWIPIKYLALDDGNLQWDVQQAAVDGSLEHIDVTAGGSGYVNTNTGTAKAGSTSTTINLADTASATDDIYNSMTVYISSGTGSGQIKVITDYVGGATKAATVSAWTTTPDATSVYEVMPAVTITTTEGSGAAARCSSVVGGIIKKISMT
;
A
#
# COMPACT_ATOMS: atom_id res chain seq x y z
N MET A 1 -19.32 -27.12 9.20
CA MET A 1 -19.54 -25.69 9.47
C MET A 1 -18.25 -24.98 9.12
N PRO A 2 -18.20 -24.12 8.09
CA PRO A 2 -17.01 -23.31 7.81
C PRO A 2 -16.89 -22.22 8.88
N ALA A 3 -15.67 -21.96 9.35
CA ALA A 3 -15.33 -20.88 10.26
C ALA A 3 -14.05 -20.21 9.77
N ILE A 4 -13.93 -18.90 10.00
CA ILE A 4 -12.76 -18.10 9.59
C ILE A 4 -12.19 -17.37 10.80
N ILE A 5 -10.85 -17.33 10.87
CA ILE A 5 -10.12 -16.47 11.80
C ILE A 5 -9.62 -15.29 10.99
N THR A 6 -10.24 -14.14 11.17
CA THR A 6 -9.93 -12.93 10.39
C THR A 6 -8.58 -12.35 10.78
N ASN A 7 -7.94 -11.64 9.85
CA ASN A 7 -6.69 -10.93 10.12
C ASN A 7 -6.87 -9.90 11.25
N GLY A 8 -8.02 -9.23 11.33
CA GLY A 8 -8.34 -8.30 12.42
C GLY A 8 -8.35 -8.97 13.81
N PHE A 9 -8.78 -10.23 13.91
CA PHE A 9 -8.70 -10.97 15.17
C PHE A 9 -7.24 -11.33 15.52
N ARG A 10 -6.41 -11.65 14.53
CA ARG A 10 -4.97 -11.92 14.74
C ARG A 10 -4.25 -10.67 15.25
N THR A 11 -4.48 -9.50 14.65
CA THR A 11 -3.88 -8.24 15.11
C THR A 11 -4.37 -7.86 16.50
N TYR A 12 -5.68 -7.99 16.77
CA TYR A 12 -6.24 -7.75 18.11
C TYR A 12 -5.59 -8.60 19.21
N ASN A 13 -5.35 -9.89 18.94
CA ASN A 13 -4.65 -10.75 19.90
C ASN A 13 -3.19 -10.36 20.09
N ALA A 14 -2.51 -9.94 19.02
CA ALA A 14 -1.14 -9.45 19.13
C ALA A 14 -1.07 -8.19 20.00
N ASP A 15 -1.99 -7.22 19.80
CA ASP A 15 -2.06 -5.98 20.57
C ASP A 15 -2.27 -6.28 22.07
N ASN A 16 -3.22 -7.18 22.37
CA ASN A 16 -3.46 -7.62 23.74
C ASN A 16 -2.25 -8.33 24.36
N PHE A 17 -1.53 -9.13 23.57
CA PHE A 17 -0.33 -9.81 24.06
C PHE A 17 0.76 -8.82 24.45
N ILE A 18 1.04 -7.79 23.63
CA ILE A 18 2.00 -6.73 24.00
C ILE A 18 1.48 -5.94 25.20
N GLY A 19 0.18 -5.59 25.22
CA GLY A 19 -0.45 -4.92 26.35
C GLY A 19 -0.27 -5.67 27.68
N SER A 20 -0.23 -7.00 27.64
CA SER A 20 -0.04 -7.83 28.82
C SER A 20 1.32 -7.63 29.51
N PHE A 21 2.35 -7.17 28.81
CA PHE A 21 3.67 -6.85 29.42
C PHE A 21 3.61 -5.61 30.32
N ALA A 22 2.60 -4.75 30.17
CA ALA A 22 2.40 -3.60 31.05
C ALA A 22 1.76 -3.99 32.39
N THR A 23 0.94 -5.06 32.40
CA THR A 23 0.19 -5.50 33.58
C THR A 23 0.82 -6.71 34.27
N ASN A 24 1.38 -7.62 33.50
CA ASN A 24 1.98 -8.88 33.97
C ASN A 24 3.49 -8.76 34.05
N LYS A 25 4.12 -9.56 34.92
CA LYS A 25 5.58 -9.68 34.98
C LYS A 25 6.02 -10.88 34.15
N MET A 26 6.47 -10.61 32.94
CA MET A 26 6.95 -11.60 31.98
C MET A 26 8.47 -11.74 32.08
N TYR A 27 8.97 -12.95 32.30
CA TYR A 27 10.42 -13.19 32.46
C TYR A 27 10.91 -14.15 31.38
N LEU A 28 12.09 -13.86 30.82
CA LEU A 28 12.89 -14.84 30.08
C LEU A 28 13.83 -15.53 31.06
N MET A 29 13.79 -16.86 31.10
CA MET A 29 14.61 -17.67 31.98
C MET A 29 15.67 -18.41 31.17
N ILE A 30 16.88 -18.48 31.70
CA ILE A 30 17.93 -19.38 31.24
C ILE A 30 18.27 -20.33 32.37
N GLY A 31 18.56 -21.59 32.02
CA GLY A 31 18.80 -22.64 32.99
C GLY A 31 19.60 -23.77 32.38
N LYS A 32 19.69 -24.85 33.14
CA LYS A 32 20.42 -26.08 32.81
C LYS A 32 21.93 -25.84 32.61
N ALA A 33 22.67 -25.93 33.71
CA ALA A 33 24.13 -25.82 33.71
C ALA A 33 24.83 -27.14 33.36
N ASP A 34 24.15 -28.27 33.61
CA ASP A 34 24.72 -29.60 33.40
C ASP A 34 24.54 -30.10 31.97
N ALA A 35 25.52 -30.88 31.51
CA ALA A 35 25.52 -31.52 30.19
C ALA A 35 24.22 -32.27 29.92
N TRP A 36 23.80 -32.26 28.66
CA TRP A 36 22.69 -33.08 28.19
C TRP A 36 23.12 -34.55 28.27
N SER A 37 22.47 -35.31 29.14
CA SER A 37 22.76 -36.74 29.30
C SER A 37 21.60 -37.45 30.01
N GLY A 38 21.45 -38.75 29.74
CA GLY A 38 20.43 -39.58 30.36
C GLY A 38 19.00 -39.28 29.91
N ALA A 39 18.09 -40.21 30.14
CA ALA A 39 16.67 -40.01 29.85
C ALA A 39 16.04 -39.13 30.94
N SER A 40 15.61 -37.91 30.58
CA SER A 40 14.78 -37.07 31.47
C SER A 40 13.30 -37.25 31.16
N LEU A 41 12.73 -38.33 31.71
CA LEU A 41 11.30 -38.63 31.59
C LEU A 41 10.46 -37.46 32.10
N GLY A 42 9.56 -36.95 31.26
CA GLY A 42 8.67 -35.84 31.59
C GLY A 42 9.15 -34.46 31.15
N GLN A 43 10.40 -34.33 30.67
CA GLN A 43 10.94 -33.07 30.16
C GLN A 43 11.23 -33.13 28.66
N TYR A 44 11.68 -34.31 28.18
CA TYR A 44 12.09 -34.53 26.80
C TYR A 44 11.56 -35.87 26.26
N THR A 45 11.42 -35.97 24.95
CA THR A 45 11.08 -37.23 24.26
C THR A 45 12.24 -38.23 24.21
N GLU A 46 13.47 -37.72 24.21
CA GLU A 46 14.67 -38.47 23.88
C GLU A 46 15.26 -39.18 25.11
N GLY A 47 15.60 -40.46 24.97
CA GLY A 47 16.19 -41.26 26.05
C GLY A 47 17.71 -41.12 26.20
N SER A 48 18.39 -40.45 25.27
CA SER A 48 19.85 -40.27 25.27
C SER A 48 20.29 -38.94 24.61
N PRO A 49 19.84 -37.79 25.13
CA PRO A 49 20.27 -36.48 24.64
C PRO A 49 21.77 -36.25 24.86
N SER A 50 22.34 -35.32 24.07
CA SER A 50 23.73 -34.87 24.22
C SER A 50 23.89 -33.40 23.85
N ASP A 51 25.02 -32.78 24.20
CA ASP A 51 25.30 -31.38 23.83
C ASP A 51 25.41 -31.16 22.31
N THR A 52 25.51 -32.25 21.54
CA THR A 52 25.50 -32.22 20.06
C THR A 52 24.15 -32.63 19.46
N ALA A 53 23.23 -33.12 20.28
CA ALA A 53 21.89 -33.55 19.89
C ALA A 53 20.92 -33.11 20.99
N ILE A 54 20.55 -31.83 20.93
CA ILE A 54 19.69 -31.18 21.92
C ILE A 54 18.29 -31.78 21.80
N PRO A 55 17.69 -32.24 22.91
CA PRO A 55 16.39 -32.89 22.90
C PRO A 55 15.24 -31.92 22.66
N THR A 56 14.12 -32.45 22.19
CA THR A 56 12.87 -31.72 21.98
C THR A 56 12.08 -31.63 23.29
N PRO A 57 11.75 -30.42 23.78
CA PRO A 57 10.91 -30.27 24.97
C PRO A 57 9.52 -30.87 24.76
N ILE A 58 8.96 -31.46 25.82
CA ILE A 58 7.55 -31.88 25.87
C ILE A 58 6.78 -31.07 26.91
N ASP A 59 5.50 -30.83 26.63
CA ASP A 59 4.59 -30.18 27.57
C ASP A 59 3.94 -31.22 28.48
N THR A 60 4.45 -31.32 29.70
CA THR A 60 3.90 -32.18 30.76
C THR A 60 3.68 -31.39 32.03
N THR A 61 2.87 -31.92 32.94
CA THR A 61 2.65 -31.28 34.25
C THR A 61 3.91 -31.22 35.13
N VAL A 62 4.93 -32.05 34.87
CA VAL A 62 6.19 -32.05 35.64
C VAL A 62 7.25 -31.12 35.03
N ALA A 63 7.23 -30.88 33.72
CA ALA A 63 8.25 -30.11 33.01
C ALA A 63 8.50 -28.70 33.60
N PRO A 64 7.47 -27.88 33.93
CA PRO A 64 7.69 -26.56 34.50
C PRO A 64 8.45 -26.58 35.84
N PHE A 65 8.21 -27.59 36.69
CA PHE A 65 8.90 -27.71 37.98
C PHE A 65 10.38 -28.03 37.79
N ILE A 66 10.70 -28.92 36.85
CA ILE A 66 12.09 -29.26 36.50
C ILE A 66 12.79 -28.03 35.92
N HIS A 67 12.17 -27.33 34.96
CA HIS A 67 12.74 -26.12 34.36
C HIS A 67 13.00 -25.00 35.38
N HIS A 68 12.11 -24.81 36.36
CA HIS A 68 12.31 -23.82 37.42
C HIS A 68 13.40 -24.23 38.40
N ASN A 69 13.57 -25.52 38.67
CA ASN A 69 14.65 -26.00 39.54
C ASN A 69 16.03 -25.83 38.86
N ASP A 70 16.09 -26.00 37.54
CA ASP A 70 17.31 -25.84 36.74
C ASP A 70 17.60 -24.38 36.34
N MET A 71 16.73 -23.44 36.70
CA MET A 71 16.87 -22.04 36.35
C MET A 71 18.11 -21.42 37.02
N ILE A 72 18.95 -20.78 36.22
CA ILE A 72 20.16 -20.08 36.67
C ILE A 72 19.88 -18.59 36.81
N ALA A 73 19.17 -18.01 35.84
CA ALA A 73 18.84 -16.59 35.84
C ALA A 73 17.50 -16.34 35.15
N ALA A 74 16.83 -15.28 35.58
CA ALA A 74 15.63 -14.75 34.96
C ALA A 74 15.79 -13.25 34.70
N LYS A 75 15.38 -12.80 33.53
CA LYS A 75 15.33 -11.37 33.17
C LYS A 75 13.90 -10.95 32.95
N LEU A 76 13.46 -9.93 33.70
CA LEU A 76 12.16 -9.28 33.45
C LEU A 76 12.21 -8.60 32.08
N ILE A 77 11.22 -8.89 31.25
CA ILE A 77 11.04 -8.24 29.95
C ILE A 77 10.15 -7.02 30.16
N SER A 78 10.70 -5.84 29.90
CA SER A 78 9.92 -4.59 29.95
C SER A 78 9.01 -4.49 28.72
N VAL A 79 7.86 -3.82 28.84
CA VAL A 79 7.03 -3.46 27.68
C VAL A 79 7.83 -2.63 26.66
N SER A 80 8.82 -1.87 27.11
CA SER A 80 9.71 -1.11 26.24
C SER A 80 10.67 -1.99 25.42
N ASP A 81 10.77 -3.29 25.72
CA ASP A 81 11.64 -4.27 25.06
C ASP A 81 10.88 -5.22 24.12
N VAL A 82 9.60 -4.94 23.86
CA VAL A 82 8.74 -5.73 22.98
C VAL A 82 8.18 -4.81 21.89
N SER A 83 8.09 -5.31 20.66
CA SER A 83 7.54 -4.58 19.52
C SER A 83 6.79 -5.54 18.59
N HIS A 84 5.79 -5.02 17.86
CA HIS A 84 5.24 -5.74 16.73
C HIS A 84 6.25 -5.74 15.60
N VAL A 85 6.33 -6.84 14.86
CA VAL A 85 7.21 -6.95 13.70
C VAL A 85 6.47 -7.50 12.51
N VAL A 86 6.92 -7.11 11.32
CA VAL A 86 6.55 -7.73 10.04
C VAL A 86 7.79 -8.25 9.36
N LYS A 87 7.60 -9.18 8.43
CA LYS A 87 8.71 -9.77 7.66
C LYS A 87 9.50 -8.65 6.97
N ARG A 88 10.82 -8.70 7.08
CA ARG A 88 11.72 -7.78 6.38
C ARG A 88 11.78 -8.14 4.90
N VAL A 89 11.59 -7.14 4.05
CA VAL A 89 11.71 -7.25 2.60
C VAL A 89 12.49 -6.03 2.11
N ASP A 90 13.75 -6.22 1.76
CA ASP A 90 14.59 -5.12 1.30
C ASP A 90 14.34 -4.82 -0.19
N TRP A 91 14.26 -3.53 -0.53
CA TRP A 91 14.16 -3.14 -1.93
C TRP A 91 15.47 -3.42 -2.67
N THR A 92 15.38 -4.04 -3.84
CA THR A 92 16.48 -4.43 -4.73
C THR A 92 16.03 -4.25 -6.17
N SER A 93 16.79 -3.47 -6.95
CA SER A 93 16.50 -3.23 -8.37
C SER A 93 16.45 -4.54 -9.16
N GLY A 94 15.52 -4.65 -10.10
CA GLY A 94 15.28 -5.83 -10.92
C GLY A 94 14.37 -6.88 -10.26
N THR A 95 13.85 -6.62 -9.07
CA THR A 95 12.94 -7.54 -8.35
C THR A 95 11.49 -7.23 -8.68
N VAL A 96 10.67 -8.27 -8.85
CA VAL A 96 9.21 -8.13 -8.93
C VAL A 96 8.64 -8.14 -7.52
N TYR A 97 7.91 -7.09 -7.15
CA TYR A 97 7.22 -7.00 -5.87
C TYR A 97 5.73 -7.28 -6.03
N SER A 98 5.12 -7.87 -5.00
CA SER A 98 3.68 -8.09 -4.97
C SER A 98 2.96 -6.75 -4.81
N GLU A 99 1.92 -6.54 -5.61
CA GLU A 99 0.97 -5.44 -5.43
C GLU A 99 0.03 -5.74 -4.27
N TYR A 100 -0.34 -4.72 -3.52
CA TYR A 100 -1.41 -4.86 -2.53
C TYR A 100 -2.74 -5.08 -3.25
N ASP A 101 -3.35 -6.23 -2.99
CA ASP A 101 -4.67 -6.56 -3.51
C ASP A 101 -5.60 -6.92 -2.33
N HIS A 102 -6.72 -6.21 -2.24
CA HIS A 102 -7.71 -6.36 -1.16
C HIS A 102 -8.50 -7.66 -1.25
N ASN A 103 -8.42 -8.38 -2.38
CA ASN A 103 -9.07 -9.68 -2.57
C ASN A 103 -8.14 -10.85 -2.21
N GLN A 104 -6.88 -10.58 -1.86
CA GLN A 104 -5.94 -11.64 -1.50
C GLN A 104 -6.27 -12.24 -0.14
N ASP A 105 -6.26 -13.57 -0.09
CA ASP A 105 -6.40 -14.33 1.14
C ASP A 105 -5.13 -14.21 2.00
N ASP A 106 -5.31 -14.33 3.32
CA ASP A 106 -4.23 -14.29 4.32
C ASP A 106 -3.22 -13.16 4.05
N GLN A 107 -3.73 -11.93 3.91
CA GLN A 107 -2.93 -10.72 3.63
C GLN A 107 -1.70 -10.53 4.55
N ILE A 108 -1.70 -11.13 5.75
CA ILE A 108 -0.58 -11.11 6.70
C ILE A 108 0.68 -11.85 6.21
N ASP A 109 0.52 -12.83 5.34
CA ASP A 109 1.63 -13.62 4.78
C ASP A 109 2.19 -12.99 3.49
N GLN A 110 1.54 -11.94 3.00
CA GLN A 110 1.91 -11.26 1.76
C GLN A 110 3.01 -10.21 1.99
N THR A 111 3.89 -10.08 0.99
CA THR A 111 5.02 -9.13 1.01
C THR A 111 4.82 -8.00 0.01
N PHE A 112 3.69 -7.30 0.12
CA PHE A 112 3.36 -6.15 -0.75
C PHE A 112 4.06 -4.84 -0.31
N PHE A 113 5.10 -4.93 0.50
CA PHE A 113 5.81 -3.78 1.04
C PHE A 113 7.32 -4.04 1.02
N VAL A 114 8.09 -2.96 1.06
CA VAL A 114 9.56 -3.00 1.01
C VAL A 114 10.15 -1.99 1.99
N MET A 115 11.35 -2.28 2.49
CA MET A 115 12.20 -1.34 3.23
C MET A 115 13.36 -0.89 2.34
N THR A 116 13.68 0.40 2.35
CA THR A 116 14.86 0.94 1.66
C THR A 116 16.11 0.92 2.55
N ASP A 117 17.26 1.23 1.97
CA ASP A 117 18.53 1.51 2.66
C ASP A 117 18.48 2.69 3.63
N GLN A 118 17.43 3.52 3.54
CA GLN A 118 17.16 4.64 4.44
C GLN A 118 16.13 4.26 5.53
N TYR A 119 15.79 2.98 5.66
CA TYR A 119 14.79 2.45 6.61
C TYR A 119 13.36 2.98 6.39
N ASN A 120 13.09 3.56 5.22
CA ASN A 120 11.74 3.91 4.81
C ASN A 120 10.99 2.68 4.35
N VAL A 121 9.78 2.49 4.86
CA VAL A 121 8.88 1.39 4.49
C VAL A 121 7.82 1.92 3.53
N TYR A 122 7.72 1.28 2.37
CA TYR A 122 6.77 1.61 1.32
C TYR A 122 5.83 0.44 1.06
N LYS A 123 4.55 0.73 0.94
CA LYS A 123 3.54 -0.18 0.42
C LYS A 123 3.52 -0.10 -1.11
N CYS A 124 3.60 -1.25 -1.77
CA CYS A 124 3.39 -1.38 -3.21
C CYS A 124 1.90 -1.26 -3.49
N ILE A 125 1.50 -0.14 -4.07
CA ILE A 125 0.12 0.11 -4.48
C ILE A 125 -0.12 -0.42 -5.89
N SER A 126 0.90 -0.38 -6.76
CA SER A 126 0.86 -1.08 -8.04
C SER A 126 2.24 -1.49 -8.50
N ASN A 127 2.33 -2.72 -9.05
CA ASN A 127 3.56 -3.31 -9.57
C ASN A 127 3.64 -3.32 -11.10
N TYR A 128 2.80 -2.51 -11.75
CA TYR A 128 2.72 -2.39 -13.20
C TYR A 128 2.49 -3.74 -13.90
N GLY A 129 1.56 -4.54 -13.38
CA GLY A 129 1.21 -5.84 -13.95
C GLY A 129 2.32 -6.90 -13.80
N GLY A 130 3.07 -6.84 -12.70
CA GLY A 130 4.14 -7.79 -12.38
C GLY A 130 5.47 -7.53 -13.08
N ALA A 131 5.72 -6.31 -13.56
CA ALA A 131 7.02 -5.92 -14.11
C ALA A 131 8.11 -5.89 -13.03
N ALA A 132 9.39 -5.93 -13.37
CA ALA A 132 10.46 -5.74 -12.39
C ALA A 132 10.60 -4.27 -12.00
N SER A 133 10.65 -3.95 -10.70
CA SER A 133 10.95 -2.59 -10.24
C SER A 133 12.42 -2.29 -10.49
N THR A 134 12.70 -1.18 -11.17
CA THR A 134 14.07 -0.73 -11.45
C THR A 134 14.42 0.57 -10.73
N VAL A 135 13.41 1.29 -10.22
CA VAL A 135 13.55 2.57 -9.55
C VAL A 135 13.12 2.45 -8.10
N LYS A 136 14.03 2.76 -7.19
CA LYS A 136 13.77 2.74 -5.74
C LYS A 136 12.72 3.81 -5.40
N PRO A 137 11.68 3.49 -4.61
CA PRO A 137 10.78 4.52 -4.12
C PRO A 137 11.53 5.56 -3.30
N THR A 138 11.14 6.82 -3.49
CA THR A 138 11.63 7.96 -2.72
C THR A 138 10.46 8.86 -2.33
N GLY A 139 10.73 9.81 -1.42
CA GLY A 139 9.71 10.70 -0.87
C GLY A 139 9.02 10.10 0.35
N GLN A 140 8.57 10.98 1.25
CA GLN A 140 7.90 10.61 2.51
C GLN A 140 6.55 11.34 2.65
N SER A 141 5.91 11.68 1.52
CA SER A 141 4.60 12.33 1.52
C SER A 141 3.48 11.36 1.88
N THR A 142 2.33 11.89 2.31
CA THR A 142 1.10 11.12 2.53
C THR A 142 0.47 10.59 1.23
N SER A 143 0.77 11.24 0.11
CA SER A 143 0.29 10.86 -1.23
C SER A 143 1.09 9.69 -1.81
N ILE A 144 0.44 8.95 -2.71
CA ILE A 144 1.07 7.90 -3.52
C ILE A 144 1.98 8.54 -4.56
N SER A 145 3.22 8.07 -4.65
CA SER A 145 4.17 8.47 -5.68
C SER A 145 4.29 7.39 -6.76
N GLU A 146 4.48 7.84 -8.00
CA GLU A 146 4.74 6.96 -9.14
C GLU A 146 6.19 7.15 -9.59
N THR A 147 6.92 6.04 -9.70
CA THR A 147 8.30 6.02 -10.19
C THR A 147 8.33 5.86 -11.70
N SER A 148 9.47 6.18 -12.34
CA SER A 148 9.58 6.15 -13.81
C SER A 148 9.52 4.75 -14.42
N ASP A 149 9.54 3.69 -13.61
CA ASP A 149 9.25 2.30 -13.99
C ASP A 149 7.74 1.94 -13.87
N ASN A 150 6.89 2.94 -13.60
CA ASN A 150 5.43 2.85 -13.43
C ASN A 150 4.97 2.13 -12.16
N TYR A 151 5.88 1.78 -11.26
CA TYR A 151 5.47 1.35 -9.92
C TYR A 151 4.82 2.50 -9.15
N ARG A 152 3.79 2.18 -8.37
CA ARG A 152 3.15 3.14 -7.46
C ARG A 152 3.42 2.71 -6.03
N TRP A 153 3.99 3.63 -5.25
CA TRP A 153 4.41 3.39 -3.88
C TRP A 153 3.72 4.38 -2.93
N LYS A 154 3.27 3.88 -1.78
CA LYS A 154 2.80 4.71 -0.67
C LYS A 154 3.80 4.63 0.47
N PHE A 155 4.36 5.77 0.87
CA PHE A 155 5.18 5.83 2.07
C PHE A 155 4.31 5.50 3.29
N MET A 156 4.81 4.63 4.16
CA MET A 156 4.09 4.21 5.37
C MET A 156 4.73 4.84 6.61
N TYR A 157 6.02 4.60 6.81
CA TYR A 157 6.79 5.12 7.94
C TYR A 157 8.30 4.94 7.71
N GLU A 158 9.11 5.57 8.56
CA GLU A 158 10.54 5.32 8.69
C GLU A 158 10.80 4.56 10.00
N VAL A 159 11.54 3.45 9.95
CA VAL A 159 12.00 2.77 11.16
C VAL A 159 13.03 3.66 11.84
N GLN A 160 12.68 4.15 13.03
CA GLN A 160 13.52 5.07 13.78
C GLN A 160 14.85 4.41 14.18
N GLN A 161 15.96 5.16 14.19
CA GLN A 161 17.30 4.61 14.46
C GLN A 161 17.40 3.82 15.78
N ALA A 162 16.69 4.26 16.82
CA ALA A 162 16.62 3.52 18.08
C ALA A 162 15.93 2.15 17.94
N ASP A 163 14.88 2.08 17.11
CA ASP A 163 14.15 0.85 16.81
C ASP A 163 14.96 -0.05 15.87
N VAL A 164 15.76 0.52 14.95
CA VAL A 164 16.70 -0.23 14.10
C VAL A 164 17.67 -1.04 14.94
N LEU A 165 18.34 -0.39 15.90
CA LEU A 165 19.32 -1.04 16.77
C LEU A 165 18.72 -2.16 17.63
N LYS A 166 17.43 -2.07 17.92
CA LYS A 166 16.78 -2.92 18.92
C LYS A 166 15.99 -4.08 18.31
N TYR A 167 15.31 -3.84 17.19
CA TYR A 167 14.29 -4.74 16.67
C TYR A 167 14.51 -5.18 15.24
N VAL A 168 15.34 -4.48 14.46
CA VAL A 168 15.61 -4.91 13.08
C VAL A 168 16.55 -6.11 13.10
N THR A 169 16.13 -7.18 12.43
CA THR A 169 16.94 -8.38 12.21
C THR A 169 17.10 -8.63 10.70
N THR A 170 17.68 -9.76 10.34
CA THR A 170 17.71 -10.24 8.94
C THR A 170 16.31 -10.48 8.39
N ASP A 171 15.37 -10.88 9.26
CA ASP A 171 14.07 -11.40 8.83
C ASP A 171 12.89 -10.53 9.26
N TRP A 172 13.09 -9.58 10.18
CA TRP A 172 12.02 -8.81 10.81
C TRP A 172 12.33 -7.32 10.91
N ILE A 173 11.32 -6.48 10.66
CA ILE A 173 11.34 -5.03 10.92
C ILE A 173 10.21 -4.66 11.88
N PRO A 174 10.42 -3.69 12.78
CA PRO A 174 9.39 -3.26 13.72
C PRO A 174 8.31 -2.45 13.02
N ILE A 175 7.08 -2.57 13.52
CA ILE A 175 5.93 -1.76 13.13
C ILE A 175 5.22 -1.28 14.39
N LYS A 176 4.67 -0.08 14.34
CA LYS A 176 3.93 0.50 15.46
C LYS A 176 2.70 1.22 14.95
N TYR A 177 1.66 1.32 15.78
CA TYR A 177 0.58 2.27 15.60
C TYR A 177 0.82 3.42 16.57
N LEU A 178 0.87 4.65 16.06
CA LEU A 178 1.04 5.83 16.91
C LEU A 178 -0.30 6.27 17.47
N ALA A 179 -0.41 6.34 18.81
CA ALA A 179 -1.60 6.84 19.51
C ALA A 179 -1.60 8.38 19.67
N LEU A 180 -0.43 8.99 19.56
CA LEU A 180 -0.21 10.44 19.66
C LEU A 180 0.85 10.85 18.65
N ASP A 181 0.80 12.13 18.25
CA ASP A 181 1.82 12.75 17.40
C ASP A 181 3.17 12.78 18.13
N ASP A 182 4.16 12.13 17.53
CA ASP A 182 5.54 12.08 18.00
C ASP A 182 6.49 12.92 17.13
N GLY A 183 5.95 13.69 16.18
CA GLY A 183 6.69 14.51 15.22
C GLY A 183 7.24 13.74 14.02
N ASN A 184 7.02 12.42 13.94
CA ASN A 184 7.42 11.64 12.77
C ASN A 184 6.31 11.61 11.71
N LEU A 185 6.73 11.52 10.45
CA LEU A 185 5.83 11.50 9.28
C LEU A 185 4.85 10.31 9.27
N GLN A 186 5.12 9.25 10.04
CA GLN A 186 4.16 8.17 10.22
C GLN A 186 2.82 8.68 10.78
N TRP A 187 2.84 9.64 11.69
CA TRP A 187 1.61 10.23 12.23
C TRP A 187 0.80 10.90 11.13
N ASP A 188 1.43 11.70 10.27
CA ASP A 188 0.77 12.36 9.15
C ASP A 188 0.17 11.34 8.16
N VAL A 189 0.89 10.26 7.86
CA VAL A 189 0.40 9.16 7.00
C VAL A 189 -0.80 8.46 7.64
N GLN A 190 -0.75 8.18 8.95
CA GLN A 190 -1.86 7.57 9.68
C GLN A 190 -3.11 8.45 9.66
N GLN A 191 -2.96 9.76 9.92
CA GLN A 191 -4.08 10.70 9.98
C GLN A 191 -4.69 10.98 8.60
N ALA A 192 -3.90 10.89 7.53
CA ALA A 192 -4.37 11.04 6.16
C ALA A 192 -5.03 9.77 5.61
N ALA A 193 -4.92 8.62 6.30
CA ALA A 193 -5.55 7.39 5.87
C ALA A 193 -7.08 7.48 6.02
N VAL A 194 -7.79 7.21 4.92
CA VAL A 194 -9.26 7.18 4.89
C VAL A 194 -9.69 5.74 4.69
N ASP A 195 -10.51 5.24 5.61
CA ASP A 195 -11.05 3.89 5.50
C ASP A 195 -11.94 3.75 4.25
N GLY A 196 -11.75 2.68 3.50
CA GLY A 196 -12.44 2.44 2.23
C GLY A 196 -12.04 3.36 1.07
N SER A 197 -10.93 4.12 1.15
CA SER A 197 -10.49 4.93 0.01
C SER A 197 -10.08 4.06 -1.19
N LEU A 198 -10.51 4.47 -2.39
CA LEU A 198 -9.96 3.93 -3.63
C LEU A 198 -8.69 4.70 -4.00
N GLU A 199 -7.57 4.00 -3.98
CA GLU A 199 -6.23 4.56 -4.23
C GLU A 199 -5.69 4.16 -5.62
N HIS A 200 -6.17 3.04 -6.14
CA HIS A 200 -5.71 2.42 -7.38
C HIS A 200 -6.80 1.54 -7.98
N ILE A 201 -6.83 1.48 -9.31
CA ILE A 201 -7.75 0.64 -10.08
C ILE A 201 -6.92 -0.11 -11.12
N ASP A 202 -6.89 -1.44 -11.00
CA ASP A 202 -6.24 -2.28 -11.99
C ASP A 202 -7.05 -2.41 -13.27
N VAL A 203 -6.35 -2.29 -14.39
CA VAL A 203 -6.93 -2.54 -15.71
C VAL A 203 -6.68 -4.00 -16.08
N THR A 204 -7.62 -4.87 -15.71
CA THR A 204 -7.54 -6.30 -16.04
C THR A 204 -7.87 -6.57 -17.51
N ALA A 205 -8.83 -5.83 -18.08
CA ALA A 205 -9.19 -5.88 -19.49
C ALA A 205 -9.50 -4.48 -20.03
N GLY A 206 -8.54 -3.88 -20.73
CA GLY A 206 -8.64 -2.51 -21.24
C GLY A 206 -9.54 -2.29 -22.46
N GLY A 207 -10.24 -3.33 -22.92
CA GLY A 207 -11.08 -3.30 -24.12
C GLY A 207 -10.31 -3.00 -25.41
N SER A 208 -11.02 -2.53 -26.42
CA SER A 208 -10.47 -2.14 -27.73
C SER A 208 -11.33 -1.05 -28.38
N GLY A 209 -10.77 -0.31 -29.35
CA GLY A 209 -11.53 0.68 -30.13
C GLY A 209 -11.54 2.08 -29.55
N TYR A 210 -10.80 2.33 -28.46
CA TYR A 210 -10.63 3.67 -27.88
C TYR A 210 -9.64 4.51 -28.69
N VAL A 211 -10.01 4.88 -29.91
CA VAL A 211 -9.10 5.59 -30.87
C VAL A 211 -9.27 7.11 -30.87
N ASN A 212 -10.31 7.62 -30.21
CA ASN A 212 -10.69 9.04 -30.23
C ASN A 212 -10.12 9.83 -29.04
N THR A 213 -8.91 9.53 -28.58
CA THR A 213 -8.26 10.29 -27.49
C THR A 213 -7.54 11.52 -28.03
N ASN A 214 -7.53 12.60 -27.27
CA ASN A 214 -6.79 13.80 -27.66
C ASN A 214 -6.27 14.56 -26.44
N THR A 215 -5.03 15.04 -26.53
CA THR A 215 -4.41 15.84 -25.46
C THR A 215 -3.82 17.09 -26.09
N GLY A 216 -3.84 18.20 -25.36
CA GLY A 216 -3.20 19.43 -25.82
C GLY A 216 -3.44 20.59 -24.87
N THR A 217 -3.03 21.79 -25.29
CA THR A 217 -3.35 23.03 -24.59
C THR A 217 -4.60 23.64 -25.21
N ALA A 218 -5.55 24.05 -24.38
CA ALA A 218 -6.79 24.67 -24.84
C ALA A 218 -6.50 26.00 -25.56
N LYS A 219 -7.41 26.38 -26.47
CA LYS A 219 -7.39 27.68 -27.14
C LYS A 219 -8.08 28.71 -26.25
N ALA A 220 -7.83 29.99 -26.55
CA ALA A 220 -8.63 31.07 -25.99
C ALA A 220 -10.12 30.93 -26.36
N GLY A 221 -10.99 31.56 -25.57
CA GLY A 221 -12.42 31.64 -25.85
C GLY A 221 -13.28 30.51 -25.26
N SER A 222 -12.73 29.70 -24.35
CA SER A 222 -13.52 28.83 -23.47
C SER A 222 -14.48 29.67 -22.60
N THR A 223 -15.67 29.13 -22.32
CA THR A 223 -16.70 29.76 -21.49
C THR A 223 -16.93 28.94 -20.22
N SER A 224 -17.85 29.37 -19.34
CA SER A 224 -18.20 28.60 -18.14
C SER A 224 -18.72 27.19 -18.47
N THR A 225 -19.22 26.93 -19.67
CA THR A 225 -19.79 25.63 -20.10
C THR A 225 -19.10 25.05 -21.33
N THR A 226 -17.96 25.60 -21.76
CA THR A 226 -17.25 25.09 -22.94
C THR A 226 -15.74 25.08 -22.72
N ILE A 227 -15.05 24.22 -23.46
CA ILE A 227 -13.60 24.29 -23.64
C ILE A 227 -13.27 24.22 -25.13
N ASN A 228 -12.47 25.17 -25.62
CA ASN A 228 -11.98 25.14 -27.00
C ASN A 228 -10.73 24.29 -27.06
N LEU A 229 -10.84 23.09 -27.64
CA LEU A 229 -9.73 22.15 -27.76
C LEU A 229 -8.68 22.65 -28.78
N ALA A 230 -7.47 22.09 -28.68
CA ALA A 230 -6.36 22.40 -29.57
C ALA A 230 -6.69 22.12 -31.04
N ASP A 231 -5.97 22.74 -31.97
CA ASP A 231 -6.20 22.54 -33.41
C ASP A 231 -5.92 21.10 -33.88
N THR A 232 -5.16 20.33 -33.10
CA THR A 232 -4.94 18.89 -33.31
C THR A 232 -6.16 18.02 -32.97
N ALA A 233 -7.19 18.57 -32.33
CA ALA A 233 -8.43 17.86 -32.06
C ALA A 233 -9.22 17.58 -33.36
N SER A 234 -9.97 16.48 -33.37
CA SER A 234 -10.72 16.00 -34.53
C SER A 234 -11.61 17.07 -35.17
N ALA A 235 -11.72 17.04 -36.50
CA ALA A 235 -12.62 17.90 -37.26
C ALA A 235 -14.07 17.42 -37.32
N THR A 236 -14.33 16.25 -36.78
CA THR A 236 -15.62 15.58 -36.88
C THR A 236 -16.49 15.97 -35.69
N ASP A 237 -17.68 16.47 -35.97
CA ASP A 237 -18.69 16.74 -34.94
C ASP A 237 -19.05 15.45 -34.19
N ASP A 238 -19.49 15.59 -32.94
CA ASP A 238 -19.95 14.50 -32.06
C ASP A 238 -18.91 13.43 -31.66
N ILE A 239 -17.70 13.44 -32.23
CA ILE A 239 -16.72 12.36 -32.05
C ILE A 239 -16.27 12.16 -30.60
N TYR A 240 -16.37 13.19 -29.75
CA TYR A 240 -16.03 13.14 -28.33
C TYR A 240 -17.26 13.13 -27.41
N ASN A 241 -18.48 13.01 -27.94
CA ASN A 241 -19.68 12.97 -27.10
C ASN A 241 -19.63 11.77 -26.16
N SER A 242 -20.07 11.98 -24.91
CA SER A 242 -19.98 11.01 -23.81
C SER A 242 -18.56 10.65 -23.34
N MET A 243 -17.50 11.24 -23.92
CA MET A 243 -16.16 11.16 -23.38
C MET A 243 -15.97 12.17 -22.25
N THR A 244 -14.81 12.14 -21.59
CA THR A 244 -14.45 13.11 -20.56
C THR A 244 -13.34 14.04 -21.04
N VAL A 245 -13.36 15.27 -20.55
CA VAL A 245 -12.24 16.22 -20.62
C VAL A 245 -11.75 16.51 -19.21
N TYR A 246 -10.47 16.22 -18.97
CA TYR A 246 -9.78 16.50 -17.70
C TYR A 246 -8.73 17.59 -17.92
N ILE A 247 -8.63 18.54 -17.00
CA ILE A 247 -7.58 19.58 -17.01
C ILE A 247 -6.41 19.11 -16.14
N SER A 248 -5.29 18.78 -16.75
CA SER A 248 -4.12 18.20 -16.08
C SER A 248 -3.12 19.25 -15.56
N SER A 249 -3.11 20.45 -16.12
CA SER A 249 -2.35 21.58 -15.60
C SER A 249 -2.87 22.93 -16.13
N GLY A 250 -2.38 24.03 -15.58
CA GLY A 250 -2.84 25.39 -15.92
C GLY A 250 -4.15 25.77 -15.23
N THR A 251 -4.82 26.79 -15.76
CA THR A 251 -6.08 27.29 -15.19
C THR A 251 -7.15 26.20 -15.15
N GLY A 252 -7.77 25.99 -13.99
CA GLY A 252 -8.81 24.98 -13.80
C GLY A 252 -8.31 23.54 -13.67
N SER A 253 -7.00 23.32 -13.44
CA SER A 253 -6.40 22.01 -13.15
C SER A 253 -7.15 21.22 -12.08
N GLY A 254 -7.26 19.90 -12.28
CA GLY A 254 -7.96 18.97 -11.40
C GLY A 254 -9.45 18.78 -11.73
N GLN A 255 -10.04 19.61 -12.59
CA GLN A 255 -11.45 19.44 -12.98
C GLN A 255 -11.61 18.41 -14.11
N ILE A 256 -12.57 17.50 -13.96
CA ILE A 256 -13.02 16.56 -14.99
C ILE A 256 -14.49 16.80 -15.31
N LYS A 257 -14.85 16.75 -16.59
CA LYS A 257 -16.24 16.92 -17.06
C LYS A 257 -16.58 15.95 -18.19
N VAL A 258 -17.84 15.53 -18.27
CA VAL A 258 -18.36 14.77 -19.42
C VAL A 258 -18.73 15.74 -20.55
N ILE A 259 -18.29 15.42 -21.76
CA ILE A 259 -18.59 16.17 -22.98
C ILE A 259 -20.00 15.79 -23.44
N THR A 260 -20.92 16.74 -23.36
CA THR A 260 -22.32 16.54 -23.78
C THR A 260 -22.54 16.81 -25.26
N ASP A 261 -21.67 17.62 -25.86
CA ASP A 261 -21.70 17.99 -27.27
C ASP A 261 -20.30 18.43 -27.72
N TYR A 262 -19.94 18.17 -28.99
CA TYR A 262 -18.66 18.56 -29.57
C TYR A 262 -18.82 19.06 -31.00
N VAL A 263 -18.48 20.34 -31.21
CA VAL A 263 -18.43 20.95 -32.53
C VAL A 263 -16.98 20.95 -33.01
N GLY A 264 -16.67 19.97 -33.86
CA GLY A 264 -15.32 19.65 -34.35
C GLY A 264 -14.84 20.55 -35.48
N GLY A 265 -15.72 21.37 -36.08
CA GLY A 265 -15.36 22.31 -37.16
C GLY A 265 -14.31 23.38 -36.77
N ALA A 266 -14.56 24.65 -37.12
CA ALA A 266 -13.57 25.71 -36.86
C ALA A 266 -13.32 25.96 -35.35
N THR A 267 -14.32 25.73 -34.51
CA THR A 267 -14.28 26.08 -33.10
C THR A 267 -13.53 25.04 -32.25
N LYS A 268 -13.68 23.73 -32.55
CA LYS A 268 -13.19 22.63 -31.71
C LYS A 268 -13.76 22.71 -30.29
N ALA A 269 -15.00 23.16 -30.16
CA ALA A 269 -15.62 23.46 -28.87
C ALA A 269 -16.29 22.21 -28.30
N ALA A 270 -15.86 21.79 -27.11
CA ALA A 270 -16.54 20.78 -26.32
C ALA A 270 -17.44 21.46 -25.28
N THR A 271 -18.72 21.10 -25.28
CA THR A 271 -19.71 21.57 -24.32
C THR A 271 -19.76 20.63 -23.12
N VAL A 272 -19.78 21.21 -21.92
CA VAL A 272 -19.74 20.49 -20.64
C VAL A 272 -20.63 21.19 -19.60
N SER A 273 -20.89 20.52 -18.47
CA SER A 273 -21.47 21.20 -17.30
C SER A 273 -20.54 22.31 -16.79
N ALA A 274 -21.10 23.30 -16.08
CA ALA A 274 -20.36 24.46 -15.62
C ALA A 274 -19.06 24.11 -14.89
N TRP A 275 -17.97 24.77 -15.28
CA TRP A 275 -16.69 24.73 -14.59
C TRP A 275 -16.76 25.53 -13.29
N THR A 276 -16.09 25.06 -12.24
CA THR A 276 -15.82 25.86 -11.04
C THR A 276 -14.82 26.97 -11.36
N THR A 277 -13.81 26.63 -12.17
CA THR A 277 -12.86 27.59 -12.73
C THR A 277 -12.79 27.38 -14.23
N THR A 278 -13.25 28.36 -15.01
CA THR A 278 -13.25 28.30 -16.47
C THR A 278 -11.82 28.09 -17.00
N PRO A 279 -11.56 27.02 -17.79
CA PRO A 279 -10.28 26.82 -18.46
C PRO A 279 -9.95 27.98 -19.40
N ASP A 280 -8.66 28.23 -19.64
CA ASP A 280 -8.18 29.26 -20.56
C ASP A 280 -7.07 28.71 -21.47
N ALA A 281 -6.37 29.61 -22.18
CA ALA A 281 -5.30 29.22 -23.11
C ALA A 281 -4.04 28.63 -22.43
N THR A 282 -4.00 28.55 -21.11
CA THR A 282 -2.92 27.90 -20.33
C THR A 282 -3.31 26.47 -19.90
N SER A 283 -4.59 26.12 -19.99
CA SER A 283 -5.12 24.83 -19.54
C SER A 283 -4.65 23.70 -20.45
N VAL A 284 -3.89 22.76 -19.90
CA VAL A 284 -3.56 21.49 -20.58
C VAL A 284 -4.66 20.49 -20.28
N TYR A 285 -5.21 19.86 -21.31
CA TYR A 285 -6.34 18.95 -21.21
C TYR A 285 -6.05 17.57 -21.78
N GLU A 286 -6.85 16.60 -21.33
CA GLU A 286 -6.90 15.23 -21.81
C GLU A 286 -8.37 14.87 -22.09
N VAL A 287 -8.70 14.64 -23.37
CA VAL A 287 -9.95 14.02 -23.81
C VAL A 287 -9.76 12.51 -23.87
N MET A 288 -10.45 11.80 -22.98
CA MET A 288 -10.29 10.36 -22.73
C MET A 288 -11.65 9.69 -22.54
N PRO A 289 -11.75 8.35 -22.74
CA PRO A 289 -12.99 7.62 -22.49
C PRO A 289 -13.52 7.87 -21.08
N ALA A 290 -14.84 7.98 -20.95
CA ALA A 290 -15.46 8.11 -19.64
C ALA A 290 -15.27 6.84 -18.82
N VAL A 291 -15.04 7.02 -17.53
CA VAL A 291 -14.91 5.93 -16.55
C VAL A 291 -16.10 6.03 -15.61
N THR A 292 -16.76 4.91 -15.37
CA THR A 292 -17.81 4.80 -14.37
C THR A 292 -17.42 3.71 -13.39
N ILE A 293 -17.32 4.08 -12.11
CA ILE A 293 -17.07 3.12 -11.04
C ILE A 293 -18.42 2.57 -10.62
N THR A 294 -18.60 1.25 -10.77
CA THR A 294 -19.80 0.55 -10.32
C THR A 294 -19.44 -0.26 -9.09
N THR A 295 -19.95 0.13 -7.93
CA THR A 295 -19.75 -0.57 -6.66
C THR A 295 -20.99 -0.40 -5.78
N THR A 296 -21.20 -1.35 -4.86
CA THR A 296 -22.18 -1.24 -3.78
C THR A 296 -21.57 -0.68 -2.50
N GLU A 297 -20.25 -0.47 -2.46
CA GLU A 297 -19.48 -0.19 -1.23
C GLU A 297 -19.17 1.30 -1.03
N GLY A 298 -19.62 2.18 -1.93
CA GLY A 298 -19.43 3.63 -1.81
C GLY A 298 -19.84 4.39 -3.06
N SER A 299 -19.81 5.73 -2.99
CA SER A 299 -20.24 6.61 -4.10
C SER A 299 -19.39 7.86 -4.30
N GLY A 300 -18.29 8.02 -3.55
CA GLY A 300 -17.47 9.24 -3.55
C GLY A 300 -16.25 9.20 -4.46
N ALA A 301 -15.87 8.04 -4.98
CA ALA A 301 -14.67 7.90 -5.79
C ALA A 301 -14.91 8.40 -7.22
N ALA A 302 -13.96 9.17 -7.74
CA ALA A 302 -13.90 9.57 -9.13
C ALA A 302 -12.58 9.10 -9.73
N ALA A 303 -12.65 8.64 -10.98
CA ALA A 303 -11.49 8.16 -11.72
C ALA A 303 -11.58 8.59 -13.18
N ARG A 304 -10.43 8.59 -13.85
CA ARG A 304 -10.29 8.95 -15.25
C ARG A 304 -9.38 7.98 -15.97
N CYS A 305 -9.64 7.76 -17.25
CA CYS A 305 -8.66 7.09 -18.11
C CYS A 305 -7.49 8.06 -18.32
N SER A 306 -6.27 7.62 -18.00
CA SER A 306 -5.05 8.43 -18.12
C SER A 306 -4.07 7.87 -19.15
N SER A 307 -4.31 6.68 -19.70
CA SER A 307 -3.53 6.15 -20.81
C SER A 307 -4.33 5.20 -21.68
N VAL A 308 -4.23 5.40 -23.00
CA VAL A 308 -4.74 4.50 -24.04
C VAL A 308 -3.63 4.28 -25.06
N VAL A 309 -3.31 3.01 -25.35
CA VAL A 309 -2.26 2.64 -26.32
C VAL A 309 -2.82 1.61 -27.28
N GLY A 310 -2.75 1.90 -28.58
CA GLY A 310 -3.29 1.01 -29.62
C GLY A 310 -4.81 0.80 -29.51
N GLY A 311 -5.55 1.78 -28.98
CA GLY A 311 -6.99 1.69 -28.75
C GLY A 311 -7.40 0.85 -27.53
N ILE A 312 -6.45 0.48 -26.67
CA ILE A 312 -6.66 -0.30 -25.44
C ILE A 312 -6.36 0.60 -24.24
N ILE A 313 -7.26 0.65 -23.26
CA ILE A 313 -7.02 1.36 -21.99
C ILE A 313 -5.86 0.68 -21.26
N LYS A 314 -4.86 1.46 -20.85
CA LYS A 314 -3.68 0.97 -20.13
C LYS A 314 -3.63 1.46 -18.69
N LYS A 315 -4.29 2.58 -18.38
CA LYS A 315 -4.21 3.17 -17.05
C LYS A 315 -5.47 3.94 -16.68
N ILE A 316 -5.93 3.71 -15.45
CA ILE A 316 -6.95 4.51 -14.77
C ILE A 316 -6.26 5.23 -13.62
N SER A 317 -6.58 6.51 -13.45
CA SER A 317 -6.07 7.35 -12.36
C SER A 317 -7.24 7.87 -11.54
N MET A 318 -7.07 7.86 -10.21
CA MET A 318 -8.00 8.51 -9.29
C MET A 318 -7.90 10.03 -9.45
N THR A 319 -9.01 10.75 -9.26
CA THR A 319 -9.11 12.22 -9.41
C THR A 319 -9.57 12.89 -8.13
#